data_AF-A0A6L8QAY4-F1
#
_entry.id   AF-A0A6L8QAY4-F1
#
_cell.length_a   1.000
_cell.length_b   1.000
_cell.length_c   1.000
_cell.angle_alpha   90.00
_cell.angle_beta   90.00
_cell.angle_gamma   90.00
#
_symmetry.space_group_name_H-M   'P 1'
#
loop_
_entity.id
_entity.type
_entity.pdbx_description
1 polymer ?
#
loop_
_entity_poly.entity_id
_entity_poly.type
_entity_poly.pdbx_seq_one_letter_code
_entity_poly.pdbx_strand_id
1 'polypeptide(L)'
;MIAYFTKDEFGNYLQPPERQRPVFLLGAPGIGKTAIMEQIAQELEVGFVSYSMTHQTRQSALGLPFIATKTYDGVEYQVSEYTMSEIIDSVYEAM
;
A
#
# COMPACT_ATOMS: atom_id res chain seq x y z
N MET A 1 -21.55 -7.31 -5.86
CA MET A 1 -20.81 -7.57 -4.61
C MET A 1 -20.61 -6.21 -3.94
N ILE A 2 -21.37 -5.93 -2.87
CA ILE A 2 -21.80 -4.57 -2.46
C ILE A 2 -21.47 -4.36 -0.97
N ALA A 3 -20.21 -4.19 -0.59
CA ALA A 3 -19.88 -4.03 0.84
C ALA A 3 -18.95 -2.87 1.14
N TYR A 4 -17.69 -2.93 0.70
CA TYR A 4 -16.69 -1.95 1.14
C TYR A 4 -16.58 -0.71 0.24
N PHE A 5 -16.99 -0.80 -1.03
CA PHE A 5 -16.97 0.32 -1.97
C PHE A 5 -18.32 0.99 -2.20
N THR A 6 -19.38 0.50 -1.54
CA THR A 6 -20.72 1.07 -1.68
C THR A 6 -20.77 2.43 -1.00
N LYS A 7 -21.26 3.44 -1.73
CA LYS A 7 -21.40 4.82 -1.26
C LYS A 7 -22.87 5.21 -1.13
N ASP A 8 -23.15 6.12 -0.21
CA ASP A 8 -24.44 6.83 -0.13
C ASP A 8 -24.55 7.92 -1.20
N GLU A 9 -25.69 8.61 -1.22
CA GLU A 9 -25.97 9.73 -2.14
C GLU A 9 -25.04 10.94 -1.95
N PHE A 10 -24.32 11.01 -0.84
CA PHE A 10 -23.35 12.06 -0.52
C PHE A 10 -21.90 11.62 -0.81
N GLY A 11 -21.69 10.41 -1.32
CA GLY A 11 -20.38 9.85 -1.66
C GLY A 11 -19.62 9.24 -0.47
N ASN A 12 -20.23 9.13 0.71
CA ASN A 12 -19.60 8.47 1.86
C ASN A 12 -19.72 6.96 1.75
N TYR A 13 -18.70 6.22 2.18
CA TYR A 13 -18.82 4.77 2.28
C TYR A 13 -19.89 4.36 3.28
N LEU A 14 -20.80 3.47 2.86
CA LEU A 14 -21.82 2.91 3.75
C LEU A 14 -21.20 2.16 4.93
N GLN A 15 -20.06 1.49 4.69
CA GLN A 15 -19.20 0.98 5.74
C GLN A 15 -17.98 1.89 5.89
N PRO A 16 -17.85 2.64 6.99
CA PRO A 16 -16.73 3.55 7.18
C PRO A 16 -15.40 2.79 7.20
N PRO A 17 -14.31 3.36 6.65
CA PRO A 17 -13.02 2.69 6.48
C PRO A 17 -12.49 2.02 7.75
N GLU A 18 -12.67 2.64 8.91
CA GLU A 18 -12.18 2.14 10.21
C GLU A 18 -12.92 0.87 10.66
N ARG A 19 -14.08 0.57 10.06
CA ARG A 19 -14.88 -0.64 10.32
C ARG A 19 -14.78 -1.67 9.20
N GLN A 20 -14.05 -1.39 8.13
CA GLN A 20 -13.80 -2.38 7.08
C GLN A 20 -12.80 -3.41 7.61
N ARG A 21 -13.14 -4.71 7.46
CA ARG A 21 -12.27 -5.77 7.98
C ARG A 21 -11.12 -6.01 7.00
N PRO A 22 -9.86 -6.08 7.48
CA PRO A 22 -8.75 -6.44 6.63
C PRO A 22 -8.92 -7.86 6.08
N VAL A 23 -8.48 -8.06 4.84
CA VAL A 23 -8.40 -9.39 4.23
C VAL A 23 -7.11 -10.05 4.71
N PHE A 24 -7.24 -11.25 5.27
CA PHE A 24 -6.10 -12.04 5.73
C PHE A 24 -6.02 -13.35 4.95
N LEU A 25 -4.96 -13.52 4.16
CA LEU A 25 -4.72 -14.72 3.35
C LEU A 25 -3.62 -15.58 4.01
N LEU A 26 -3.99 -16.77 4.49
CA LEU A 26 -3.06 -17.72 5.11
C LEU A 26 -2.72 -18.86 4.15
N GLY A 27 -1.46 -19.27 4.11
CA GLY A 27 -1.02 -20.45 3.37
C GLY A 27 0.49 -20.45 3.12
N ALA A 28 1.01 -21.53 2.53
CA ALA A 28 2.44 -21.71 2.25
C ALA A 28 3.05 -20.56 1.41
N PRO A 29 4.35 -20.25 1.55
CA PRO A 29 5.03 -19.28 0.69
C PRO A 29 4.90 -19.66 -0.80
N GLY A 30 4.81 -18.67 -1.69
CA GLY A 30 4.83 -18.90 -3.15
C GLY A 30 3.52 -19.41 -3.78
N ILE A 31 2.45 -19.61 -3.02
CA ILE A 31 1.15 -20.11 -3.56
C ILE A 31 0.32 -19.05 -4.33
N GLY A 32 0.88 -17.87 -4.60
CA GLY A 32 0.18 -16.82 -5.35
C GLY A 32 -0.76 -15.93 -4.53
N LYS A 33 -0.62 -15.84 -3.19
CA LYS A 33 -1.45 -14.94 -2.35
C LYS A 33 -1.43 -13.48 -2.83
N THR A 34 -0.28 -12.97 -3.23
CA THR A 34 -0.14 -11.61 -3.77
C THR A 34 -0.84 -11.48 -5.12
N ALA A 35 -0.70 -12.47 -6.00
CA ALA A 35 -1.37 -12.48 -7.31
C ALA A 35 -2.90 -12.50 -7.17
N ILE A 36 -3.44 -13.20 -6.18
CA ILE A 36 -4.88 -13.16 -5.85
C ILE A 36 -5.30 -11.74 -5.50
N MET A 37 -4.54 -11.04 -4.65
CA MET A 37 -4.86 -9.66 -4.28
C MET A 37 -4.73 -8.69 -5.47
N GLU A 38 -3.74 -8.87 -6.34
CA GLU A 38 -3.58 -8.08 -7.57
C GLU A 38 -4.77 -8.25 -8.52
N GLN A 39 -5.23 -9.50 -8.71
CA GLN A 39 -6.40 -9.77 -9.55
C GLN A 39 -7.67 -9.14 -8.97
N ILE A 40 -7.90 -9.27 -7.66
CA ILE A 40 -9.04 -8.65 -6.99
C ILE A 40 -9.00 -7.12 -7.16
N ALA A 41 -7.82 -6.51 -7.03
CA ALA A 41 -7.68 -5.06 -7.19
C ALA A 41 -7.98 -4.61 -8.63
N GLN A 42 -7.53 -5.37 -9.63
CA GLN A 42 -7.83 -5.11 -11.04
C GLN A 42 -9.33 -5.24 -11.33
N GLU A 43 -9.98 -6.30 -10.85
CA GLU A 43 -11.42 -6.51 -11.04
C GLU A 43 -12.28 -5.43 -10.38
N LEU A 44 -11.79 -4.85 -9.28
CA LEU A 44 -12.48 -3.78 -8.53
C LEU A 44 -12.05 -2.38 -8.95
N GLU A 45 -11.14 -2.25 -9.92
CA GLU A 45 -10.56 -0.98 -10.38
C GLU A 45 -10.01 -0.12 -9.24
N VAL A 46 -9.29 -0.75 -8.29
CA VAL A 46 -8.66 -0.07 -7.15
C VAL A 46 -7.15 -0.11 -7.25
N GLY A 47 -6.49 0.99 -6.86
CA GLY A 47 -5.03 1.05 -6.77
C GLY A 47 -4.50 0.00 -5.78
N PHE A 48 -3.42 -0.69 -6.17
CA PHE A 48 -2.80 -1.74 -5.37
C PHE A 48 -1.34 -1.39 -5.08
N VAL A 49 -1.00 -1.36 -3.79
CA VAL A 49 0.38 -1.18 -3.33
C VAL A 49 0.78 -2.38 -2.51
N SER A 50 1.86 -3.04 -2.93
CA SER A 50 2.40 -4.23 -2.28
C SER A 50 3.60 -3.86 -1.43
N TYR A 51 3.58 -4.28 -0.16
CA TYR A 51 4.70 -4.13 0.76
C TYR A 51 5.07 -5.50 1.34
N SER A 52 6.36 -5.82 1.35
CA SER A 52 6.89 -7.02 1.98
C SER A 52 7.46 -6.70 3.36
N MET A 53 6.99 -7.39 4.39
CA MET A 53 7.51 -7.27 5.78
C MET A 53 9.02 -7.52 5.90
N THR A 54 9.64 -8.17 4.91
CA THR A 54 11.10 -8.34 4.83
C THR A 54 11.85 -6.99 4.71
N HIS A 55 11.19 -5.90 4.33
CA HIS A 55 11.74 -4.54 4.42
C HIS A 55 12.07 -4.15 5.87
N GLN A 56 11.31 -4.63 6.85
CA GLN A 56 11.52 -4.34 8.27
C GLN A 56 12.76 -5.06 8.82
N THR A 57 13.12 -6.22 8.27
CA THR A 57 14.35 -6.95 8.64
C THR A 57 15.58 -6.41 7.93
N ARG A 58 15.42 -5.81 6.73
CA ARG A 58 16.50 -5.07 6.06
C ARG A 58 16.92 -3.83 6.85
N GLN A 59 15.99 -3.07 7.44
CA GLN A 59 16.34 -2.00 8.39
C GLN A 59 17.15 -2.52 9.59
N SER A 60 16.74 -3.66 10.17
CA SER A 60 17.50 -4.28 11.27
C SER A 60 18.87 -4.83 10.84
N ALA A 61 19.07 -5.17 9.55
CA ALA A 61 20.30 -5.78 9.03
C ALA A 61 21.26 -4.81 8.32
N LEU A 62 20.75 -3.73 7.69
CA LEU A 62 21.52 -2.72 6.94
C LEU A 62 21.79 -1.45 7.77
N GLY A 63 21.08 -1.23 8.87
CA GLY A 63 21.25 -0.06 9.74
C GLY A 63 20.22 1.04 9.52
N LEU A 64 20.56 2.26 9.92
CA LEU A 64 19.66 3.42 9.92
C LEU A 64 19.14 3.75 8.51
N PRO A 65 17.90 4.25 8.39
CA PRO A 65 17.31 4.63 7.11
C PRO A 65 18.19 5.62 6.37
N PHE A 66 18.38 5.39 5.07
CA PHE A 66 19.14 6.28 4.20
C PHE A 66 18.23 7.42 3.73
N ILE A 67 18.74 8.65 3.75
CA ILE A 67 18.03 9.82 3.25
C ILE A 67 18.39 10.00 1.78
N ALA A 68 17.42 9.82 0.89
CA ALA A 68 17.53 10.17 -0.52
C ALA A 68 16.88 11.53 -0.79
N THR A 69 17.38 12.25 -1.79
CA THR A 69 16.78 13.51 -2.25
C THR A 69 15.93 13.21 -3.49
N LYS A 70 14.63 13.49 -3.45
CA LYS A 70 13.72 13.36 -4.59
C LYS A 70 13.06 14.68 -4.92
N THR A 71 12.74 14.91 -6.19
CA THR A 71 12.08 16.13 -6.64
C THR A 71 10.61 15.83 -6.97
N TYR A 72 9.69 16.48 -6.27
CA TYR A 72 8.25 16.45 -6.57
C TYR A 72 7.78 17.86 -6.89
N ASP A 73 7.06 18.03 -8.00
CA ASP A 73 6.55 19.33 -8.44
C ASP A 73 7.62 20.44 -8.52
N GLY A 74 8.86 20.06 -8.86
CA GLY A 74 10.00 20.97 -8.95
C GLY A 74 10.62 21.39 -7.61
N VAL A 75 10.19 20.80 -6.49
CA VAL A 75 10.73 21.03 -5.15
C VAL A 75 11.49 19.79 -4.68
N GLU A 76 12.69 19.98 -4.14
CA GLU A 76 13.47 18.88 -3.55
C GLU A 76 12.98 18.54 -2.14
N TYR A 77 12.76 17.26 -1.90
CA TYR A 77 12.37 16.67 -0.63
C TYR A 77 13.37 15.60 -0.21
N GLN A 78 13.63 15.52 1.09
CA GLN A 78 14.36 14.41 1.68
C GLN A 78 13.38 13.28 2.01
N VAL A 79 13.55 12.13 1.37
CA VAL A 79 12.76 10.93 1.59
C VAL A 79 13.62 9.86 2.23
N SER A 80 13.07 9.17 3.22
CA SER A 80 13.74 8.07 3.90
C SER A 80 13.48 6.76 3.16
N GLU A 81 14.51 6.20 2.54
CA GLU A 81 14.44 4.86 1.96
C GLU A 81 14.43 3.79 3.08
N TYR A 82 13.79 2.67 2.79
CA TYR A 82 13.49 1.53 3.65
C TYR A 82 12.59 1.84 4.85
N THR A 83 11.67 2.79 4.71
CA THR A 83 10.71 3.19 5.75
C THR A 83 9.27 3.21 5.24
N MET A 84 8.30 3.34 6.15
CA MET A 84 6.88 3.55 5.77
C MET A 84 6.68 4.76 4.84
N SER A 85 7.58 5.74 4.86
CA SER A 85 7.55 6.89 3.96
C SER A 85 7.73 6.51 2.48
N GLU A 86 8.42 5.40 2.17
CA GLU A 86 8.51 4.88 0.80
C GLU A 86 7.16 4.41 0.26
N ILE A 87 6.30 3.89 1.13
CA ILE A 87 4.95 3.45 0.72
C ILE A 87 4.15 4.68 0.30
N ILE A 88 4.28 5.79 1.03
CA ILE A 88 3.61 7.06 0.69
C ILE A 88 4.21 7.67 -0.59
N ASP A 89 5.54 7.66 -0.73
CA ASP A 89 6.24 8.08 -1.95
C ASP A 89 5.75 7.29 -3.18
N SER A 90 5.77 5.96 -3.11
CA SER A 90 5.32 5.11 -4.23
C SER A 90 3.85 5.29 -4.59
N VAL A 91 2.99 5.62 -3.62
CA VAL A 91 1.60 6.03 -3.90
C VAL A 91 1.58 7.36 -4.63
N TYR A 92 2.36 8.36 -4.18
CA TYR A 92 2.41 9.68 -4.81
C TYR A 92 2.92 9.63 -6.25
N GLU A 93 3.97 8.86 -6.53
CA GLU A 93 4.49 8.67 -7.89
C GLU A 93 3.51 7.95 -8.84
N ALA A 94 2.58 7.16 -8.29
CA ALA A 94 1.59 6.42 -9.07
C ALA A 94 0.29 7.22 -9.33
N MET A 95 0.12 8.39 -8.71
CA MET A 95 -1.01 9.32 -8.89
C MET A 95 -0.70 10.36 -9.97
#